data_AF-A0A1F5RIB2-F1
#
_entry.id   AF-A0A1F5RIB2-F1
#
_cell.length_a   1.000
_cell.length_b   1.000
_cell.length_c   1.000
_cell.angle_alpha   90.00
_cell.angle_beta   90.00
_cell.angle_gamma   90.00
#
_symmetry.space_group_name_H-M   'P 1'
#
loop_
_entity.id
_entity.type
_entity.pdbx_description
1 polymer ?
#
loop_
_entity_poly.entity_id
_entity_poly.type
_entity_poly.pdbx_seq_one_letter_code
_entity_poly.pdbx_strand_id
1 'polypeptide(L)'
;MNTKITTPLIGALLALALASTAFAAPVNGTYTSTDLGGQLLTGRASTWRSGINSGLPHVLHAQSWTGTTLGTQWEISCPKEPVNFVVQDNRVGGVGTIVYTSTFNGGTFTFFPGGWPWGDGTGTLGTTTLITTVQYILIGGVSTPVAAVVNGNTSGLFVGGCNLTFAIANGVGVGETTSLNPAIMKPADYPTFLDGSCGPAPANAQFGSWGTVITITMNIDCATPTHESTWGRVKQLYR
;
A
#
# COMPACT_ATOMS: atom_id res chain seq x y z
N MET A 1 49.85 -6.44 -57.87
CA MET A 1 48.72 -6.92 -57.06
C MET A 1 48.92 -6.34 -55.65
N ASN A 2 48.24 -5.24 -55.35
CA ASN A 2 47.06 -5.16 -54.46
C ASN A 2 47.48 -5.35 -52.99
N THR A 3 47.27 -4.45 -52.01
CA THR A 3 46.51 -3.20 -51.92
C THR A 3 46.91 -2.52 -50.60
N LYS A 4 46.81 -1.19 -50.50
CA LYS A 4 46.84 -0.44 -49.23
C LYS A 4 45.68 -0.89 -48.32
N ILE A 5 45.89 -0.99 -47.01
CA ILE A 5 44.81 -0.89 -46.01
C ILE A 5 45.16 0.21 -45.01
N THR A 6 44.23 1.15 -44.94
CA THR A 6 44.13 2.36 -44.13
C THR A 6 43.63 2.06 -42.71
N THR A 7 44.21 2.70 -41.69
CA THR A 7 43.56 3.02 -40.39
C THR A 7 42.31 3.89 -40.64
N PRO A 8 41.31 4.08 -39.73
CA PRO A 8 41.21 3.72 -38.30
C PRO A 8 39.81 3.19 -37.85
N LEU A 9 39.62 2.79 -36.59
CA LEU A 9 38.44 3.18 -35.78
C LEU A 9 38.62 2.77 -34.30
N ILE A 10 39.27 3.66 -33.54
CA ILE A 10 38.96 3.84 -32.12
C ILE A 10 37.66 4.64 -32.10
N GLY A 11 36.55 4.05 -31.70
CA GLY A 11 35.28 4.78 -31.62
C GLY A 11 34.08 3.92 -31.27
N ALA A 12 33.47 4.23 -30.12
CA ALA A 12 32.09 3.92 -29.77
C ALA A 12 31.75 2.49 -29.30
N LEU A 13 32.47 1.97 -28.30
CA LEU A 13 31.99 0.81 -27.51
C LEU A 13 31.97 1.07 -25.99
N LEU A 14 31.70 2.31 -25.57
CA LEU A 14 31.54 2.69 -24.15
C LEU A 14 30.33 3.60 -23.92
N ALA A 15 29.25 3.38 -24.68
CA ALA A 15 27.93 3.96 -24.43
C ALA A 15 26.93 2.87 -23.98
N LEU A 16 27.43 1.81 -23.34
CA LEU A 16 26.61 0.81 -22.68
C LEU A 16 26.00 1.45 -21.42
N ALA A 17 24.82 2.03 -21.63
CA ALA A 17 23.70 1.97 -20.71
C ALA A 17 24.02 2.24 -19.24
N LEU A 18 24.39 3.50 -18.94
CA LEU A 18 23.84 4.13 -17.75
C LEU A 18 22.33 4.33 -18.00
N ALA A 19 21.57 3.26 -17.90
CA ALA A 19 20.14 3.37 -17.62
C ALA A 19 20.05 3.91 -16.18
N SER A 20 20.28 5.21 -16.02
CA SER A 20 19.80 5.92 -14.85
C SER A 20 18.31 5.63 -14.81
N THR A 21 17.87 4.88 -13.81
CA THR A 21 16.45 4.79 -13.46
C THR A 21 16.00 6.21 -13.17
N ALA A 22 15.51 6.90 -14.20
CA ALA A 22 14.90 8.19 -14.04
C ALA A 22 13.65 7.94 -13.20
N PHE A 23 13.69 8.38 -11.95
CA PHE A 23 12.51 8.44 -11.11
C PHE A 23 11.49 9.31 -11.83
N ALA A 24 10.37 8.70 -12.24
CA ALA A 24 9.27 9.42 -12.82
C ALA A 24 8.56 10.17 -11.70
N ALA A 25 8.63 11.50 -11.69
CA ALA A 25 7.95 12.31 -10.69
C ALA A 25 6.46 11.90 -10.56
N PRO A 26 5.88 11.94 -9.34
CA PRO A 26 4.47 11.63 -9.15
C PRO A 26 3.60 12.45 -10.09
N VAL A 27 2.64 11.79 -10.75
CA VAL A 27 1.79 12.42 -11.77
C VAL A 27 0.39 12.63 -11.18
N ASN A 28 -0.16 13.84 -11.33
CA ASN A 28 -1.53 14.13 -10.90
C ASN A 28 -2.51 13.20 -11.60
N GLY A 29 -3.43 12.64 -10.83
CA GLY A 29 -4.49 11.81 -11.39
C GLY A 29 -5.17 10.94 -10.35
N THR A 30 -6.28 10.34 -10.78
CA THR A 30 -6.97 9.28 -10.05
C THR A 30 -6.76 7.97 -10.79
N TYR A 31 -6.23 6.97 -10.09
CA TYR A 31 -5.87 5.67 -10.61
C TYR A 31 -6.64 4.59 -9.86
N THR A 32 -7.22 3.66 -10.62
CA THR A 32 -7.98 2.55 -10.05
C THR A 32 -7.24 1.24 -10.20
N SER A 33 -7.68 0.31 -9.35
CA SER A 33 -7.18 -1.05 -9.29
C SER A 33 -7.63 -1.92 -10.48
N THR A 34 -6.87 -2.98 -10.74
CA THR A 34 -7.12 -3.93 -11.83
C THR A 34 -8.48 -4.65 -11.76
N ASP A 35 -9.05 -4.87 -10.57
CA ASP A 35 -10.41 -5.42 -10.43
C ASP A 35 -11.50 -4.45 -10.90
N LEU A 36 -11.21 -3.15 -10.95
CA LEU A 36 -12.05 -2.12 -11.54
C LEU A 36 -11.71 -1.81 -13.01
N GLY A 37 -10.82 -2.60 -13.62
CA GLY A 37 -10.33 -2.36 -14.99
C GLY A 37 -9.24 -1.28 -15.10
N GLY A 38 -8.69 -0.81 -13.97
CA GLY A 38 -7.55 0.09 -13.93
C GLY A 38 -6.20 -0.64 -14.04
N GLN A 39 -5.11 0.08 -13.77
CA GLN A 39 -3.74 -0.45 -13.91
C GLN A 39 -3.02 -0.70 -12.58
N LEU A 40 -3.58 -0.19 -11.48
CA LEU A 40 -3.00 -0.38 -10.16
C LEU A 40 -3.25 -1.82 -9.70
N LEU A 41 -2.21 -2.56 -9.35
CA LEU A 41 -2.35 -3.91 -8.88
C LEU A 41 -3.09 -3.92 -7.54
N THR A 42 -3.96 -4.91 -7.38
CA THR A 42 -4.42 -5.33 -6.07
C THR A 42 -3.22 -5.77 -5.23
N GLY A 43 -3.42 -6.00 -3.94
CA GLY A 43 -2.33 -6.27 -3.02
C GLY A 43 -2.68 -7.26 -1.94
N ARG A 44 -1.75 -7.38 -1.01
CA ARG A 44 -1.87 -8.17 0.19
C ARG A 44 -1.40 -7.33 1.36
N ALA A 45 -1.93 -7.64 2.53
CA ALA A 45 -1.60 -6.96 3.76
C ALA A 45 -1.31 -7.97 4.86
N SER A 46 -0.48 -7.54 5.80
CA SER A 46 -0.26 -8.19 7.08
C SER A 46 -0.27 -7.13 8.18
N THR A 47 -0.84 -7.48 9.32
CA THR A 47 -0.84 -6.63 10.51
C THR A 47 -0.22 -7.42 11.64
N TRP A 48 0.96 -7.01 12.10
CA TRP A 48 1.66 -7.63 13.21
C TRP A 48 1.10 -7.18 14.56
N ARG A 49 1.27 -8.02 15.59
CA ARG A 49 1.02 -7.71 17.00
C ARG A 49 2.09 -8.34 17.90
N SER A 50 2.36 -7.74 19.06
CA SER A 50 3.45 -8.19 19.95
C SER A 50 3.21 -9.52 20.66
N GLY A 51 1.96 -9.99 20.72
CA GLY A 51 1.61 -11.28 21.31
C GLY A 51 0.47 -11.97 20.57
N ILE A 52 0.37 -13.29 20.77
CA ILE A 52 -0.55 -14.14 20.00
C ILE A 52 -2.04 -13.79 20.22
N ASN A 53 -2.41 -13.36 21.43
CA ASN A 53 -3.80 -13.04 21.81
C ASN A 53 -4.04 -11.54 22.06
N SER A 54 -2.98 -10.75 22.19
CA SER A 54 -3.04 -9.32 22.44
C SER A 54 -1.67 -8.70 22.20
N GLY A 55 -1.63 -7.39 21.95
CA GLY A 55 -0.37 -6.68 21.90
C GLY A 55 -0.46 -5.44 21.03
N LEU A 56 -0.25 -4.28 21.65
CA LEU A 56 0.02 -3.05 20.95
C LEU A 56 1.55 -2.83 20.85
N PRO A 57 2.03 -2.02 19.89
CA PRO A 57 1.26 -1.52 18.76
C PRO A 57 0.91 -2.66 17.78
N HIS A 58 -0.17 -2.50 17.03
CA HIS A 58 -0.31 -3.25 15.79
C HIS A 58 0.44 -2.52 14.67
N VAL A 59 1.04 -3.26 13.75
CA VAL A 59 1.86 -2.66 12.68
C VAL A 59 1.42 -3.19 11.33
N LEU A 60 0.92 -2.28 10.49
CA LEU A 60 0.44 -2.60 9.15
C LEU A 60 1.61 -2.66 8.17
N HIS A 61 1.54 -3.61 7.25
CA HIS A 61 2.41 -3.70 6.08
C HIS A 61 1.58 -4.23 4.91
N ALA A 62 1.49 -3.47 3.83
CA ALA A 62 0.73 -3.84 2.64
C ALA A 62 1.54 -3.60 1.37
N GLN A 63 1.43 -4.50 0.41
CA GLN A 63 2.18 -4.45 -0.84
C GLN A 63 1.30 -4.88 -2.01
N SER A 64 1.51 -4.26 -3.17
CA SER A 64 1.01 -4.74 -4.46
C SER A 64 1.35 -6.20 -4.70
N TRP A 65 0.48 -6.92 -5.41
CA TRP A 65 0.62 -8.35 -5.68
C TRP A 65 0.37 -8.66 -7.15
N THR A 66 1.35 -9.30 -7.79
CA THR A 66 1.28 -9.67 -9.22
C THR A 66 0.65 -11.04 -9.49
N GLY A 67 0.35 -11.81 -8.44
CA GLY A 67 0.09 -13.25 -8.56
C GLY A 67 1.28 -14.12 -8.20
N THR A 68 2.51 -13.57 -8.21
CA THR A 68 3.75 -14.31 -7.85
C THR A 68 4.73 -13.51 -6.99
N THR A 69 4.74 -12.18 -7.13
CA THR A 69 5.70 -11.28 -6.49
C THR A 69 4.99 -10.14 -5.76
N LEU A 70 5.43 -9.86 -4.53
CA LEU A 70 4.98 -8.72 -3.73
C LEU A 70 5.79 -7.46 -4.05
N GLY A 71 5.17 -6.28 -3.90
CA GLY A 71 5.88 -5.00 -3.88
C GLY A 71 6.45 -4.57 -5.23
N THR A 72 5.73 -4.82 -6.33
CA THR A 72 6.20 -4.43 -7.67
C THR A 72 5.73 -3.05 -8.13
N GLN A 73 4.66 -2.52 -7.53
CA GLN A 73 4.09 -1.22 -7.87
C GLN A 73 4.02 -0.28 -6.67
N TRP A 74 3.50 -0.77 -5.55
CA TRP A 74 3.32 0.02 -4.35
C TRP A 74 3.56 -0.80 -3.07
N GLU A 75 3.94 -0.10 -2.02
CA GLU A 75 4.08 -0.57 -0.64
C GLU A 75 3.61 0.51 0.34
N ILE A 76 2.91 0.09 1.39
CA ILE A 76 2.58 0.85 2.60
C ILE A 76 3.27 0.13 3.76
N SER A 77 4.17 0.83 4.45
CA SER A 77 5.09 0.21 5.39
C SER A 77 5.08 0.92 6.76
N CYS A 78 4.84 0.13 7.80
CA CYS A 78 4.88 0.53 9.20
C CYS A 78 3.93 1.65 9.68
N PRO A 79 2.69 1.82 9.18
CA PRO A 79 1.68 2.48 10.00
C PRO A 79 1.48 1.71 11.32
N LYS A 80 1.44 2.43 12.45
CA LYS A 80 1.30 1.82 13.78
C LYS A 80 -0.01 2.20 14.41
N GLU A 81 -0.75 1.23 14.93
CA GLU A 81 -1.93 1.45 15.75
C GLU A 81 -1.48 1.39 17.22
N PRO A 82 -1.37 2.55 17.91
CA PRO A 82 -0.84 2.62 19.26
C PRO A 82 -1.90 2.39 20.34
N VAL A 83 -3.18 2.33 19.93
CA VAL A 83 -4.34 2.19 20.81
C VAL A 83 -5.22 1.08 20.27
N ASN A 84 -6.04 0.47 21.13
CA ASN A 84 -6.96 -0.55 20.69
C ASN A 84 -7.98 0.03 19.70
N PHE A 85 -8.37 -0.78 18.72
CA PHE A 85 -9.46 -0.46 17.81
C PHE A 85 -10.78 -0.23 18.58
N VAL A 86 -11.65 0.60 17.99
CA VAL A 86 -13.00 0.82 18.51
C VAL A 86 -13.90 -0.32 18.05
N VAL A 87 -14.77 -0.80 18.94
CA VAL A 87 -15.73 -1.87 18.65
C VAL A 87 -17.14 -1.32 18.74
N GLN A 88 -17.93 -1.55 17.69
CA GLN A 88 -19.37 -1.34 17.69
C GLN A 88 -20.08 -2.67 17.42
N ASP A 89 -20.71 -3.24 18.43
CA ASP A 89 -21.50 -4.46 18.32
C ASP A 89 -22.97 -4.11 18.01
N ASN A 90 -23.40 -4.37 16.78
CA ASN A 90 -24.76 -4.14 16.30
C ASN A 90 -25.58 -5.43 16.27
N ARG A 91 -25.11 -6.50 16.92
CA ARG A 91 -25.85 -7.77 16.95
C ARG A 91 -27.03 -7.68 17.90
N VAL A 92 -28.15 -8.25 17.49
CA VAL A 92 -29.33 -8.47 18.32
C VAL A 92 -29.55 -9.98 18.41
N GLY A 93 -29.56 -10.53 19.63
CA GLY A 93 -29.68 -11.97 19.84
C GLY A 93 -28.56 -12.79 19.17
N GLY A 94 -27.37 -12.22 18.98
CA GLY A 94 -26.23 -12.89 18.34
C GLY A 94 -26.21 -12.87 16.81
N VAL A 95 -27.16 -12.18 16.17
CA VAL A 95 -27.21 -11.98 14.70
C VAL A 95 -27.02 -10.50 14.39
N GLY A 96 -26.24 -10.17 13.37
CA GLY A 96 -25.98 -8.78 12.95
C GLY A 96 -24.53 -8.57 12.60
N THR A 97 -23.98 -7.40 12.90
CA THR A 97 -22.59 -7.07 12.59
C THR A 97 -21.82 -6.61 13.82
N ILE A 98 -20.52 -6.85 13.83
CA ILE A 98 -19.57 -6.13 14.68
C ILE A 98 -18.67 -5.32 13.76
N VAL A 99 -18.51 -4.03 14.04
CA VAL A 99 -17.64 -3.12 13.31
C VAL A 99 -16.43 -2.81 14.19
N TYR A 100 -15.25 -3.08 13.66
CA TYR A 100 -13.96 -2.75 14.27
C TYR A 100 -13.33 -1.61 13.49
N THR A 101 -13.05 -0.49 14.16
CA THR A 101 -12.38 0.66 13.57
C THR A 101 -10.97 0.77 14.12
N SER A 102 -10.00 0.44 13.27
CA SER A 102 -8.58 0.54 13.55
C SER A 102 -8.00 1.86 13.03
N THR A 103 -7.14 2.48 13.84
CA THR A 103 -6.50 3.75 13.52
C THR A 103 -5.00 3.63 13.66
N PHE A 104 -4.31 3.60 12.52
CA PHE A 104 -2.86 3.59 12.45
C PHE A 104 -2.34 5.01 12.16
N ASN A 105 -1.19 5.35 12.74
CA ASN A 105 -0.53 6.63 12.57
C ASN A 105 0.87 6.44 12.00
N GLY A 106 1.29 7.39 11.17
CA GLY A 106 2.61 7.40 10.55
C GLY A 106 2.78 6.28 9.54
N GLY A 107 4.04 5.87 9.38
CA GLY A 107 4.46 4.94 8.33
C GLY A 107 4.91 5.65 7.07
N THR A 108 5.25 4.86 6.08
CA THR A 108 5.74 5.32 4.77
C THR A 108 4.98 4.63 3.67
N PHE A 109 5.02 5.23 2.48
CA PHE A 109 4.62 4.56 1.27
C PHE A 109 5.75 4.67 0.23
N THR A 110 5.79 3.68 -0.67
CA THR A 110 6.69 3.65 -1.81
C THR A 110 5.91 3.26 -3.05
N PHE A 111 6.04 4.04 -4.12
CA PHE A 111 5.68 3.66 -5.48
C PHE A 111 6.96 3.29 -6.22
N PHE A 112 7.05 2.04 -6.65
CA PHE A 112 8.26 1.49 -7.25
C PHE A 112 8.39 1.90 -8.72
N PRO A 113 9.61 2.17 -9.21
CA PRO A 113 9.86 2.44 -10.62
C PRO A 113 9.35 1.30 -11.51
N GLY A 114 8.68 1.66 -12.61
CA GLY A 114 8.18 0.68 -13.58
C GLY A 114 7.50 1.27 -14.81
N GLY A 115 7.60 2.58 -15.03
CA GLY A 115 6.94 3.26 -16.16
C GLY A 115 5.42 3.37 -15.99
N TRP A 116 4.94 3.40 -14.75
CA TRP A 116 3.51 3.48 -14.44
C TRP A 116 2.95 4.89 -14.70
N PRO A 117 1.65 5.03 -15.05
CA PRO A 117 1.06 6.34 -15.33
C PRO A 117 1.03 7.32 -14.15
N TRP A 118 1.22 6.83 -12.93
CA TRP A 118 1.29 7.64 -11.71
C TRP A 118 2.72 8.05 -11.33
N GLY A 119 3.73 7.60 -12.07
CA GLY A 119 5.12 7.79 -11.73
C GLY A 119 5.60 6.86 -10.61
N ASP A 120 6.63 7.29 -9.89
CA ASP A 120 7.24 6.61 -8.76
C ASP A 120 7.60 7.61 -7.65
N GLY A 121 8.07 7.10 -6.51
CA GLY A 121 8.53 7.92 -5.40
C GLY A 121 8.11 7.41 -4.04
N THR A 122 8.63 8.04 -3.00
CA THR A 122 8.38 7.67 -1.60
C THR A 122 7.73 8.82 -0.87
N GLY A 123 7.10 8.53 0.27
CA GLY A 123 6.55 9.56 1.14
C GLY A 123 6.20 9.07 2.53
N THR A 124 5.68 9.97 3.34
CA THR A 124 5.18 9.67 4.67
C THR A 124 3.66 9.59 4.67
N LEU A 125 3.12 8.77 5.56
CA LEU A 125 1.68 8.66 5.79
C LEU A 125 1.28 9.44 7.05
N GLY A 126 0.08 10.01 7.03
CA GLY A 126 -0.56 10.63 8.19
C GLY A 126 -1.31 9.59 9.00
N THR A 127 -2.64 9.57 8.86
CA THR A 127 -3.52 8.60 9.52
C THR A 127 -4.05 7.61 8.49
N THR A 128 -3.94 6.32 8.82
CA THR A 128 -4.58 5.23 8.09
C THR A 128 -5.73 4.68 8.93
N THR A 129 -6.95 4.78 8.43
CA THR A 129 -8.13 4.20 9.09
C THR A 129 -8.54 2.93 8.35
N LEU A 130 -8.67 1.82 9.07
CA LEU A 130 -9.23 0.56 8.56
C LEU A 130 -10.49 0.21 9.35
N ILE A 131 -11.60 -0.03 8.65
CA ILE A 131 -12.88 -0.43 9.19
C ILE A 131 -13.14 -1.87 8.74
N THR A 132 -13.14 -2.79 9.70
CA THR A 132 -13.50 -4.19 9.48
C THR A 132 -14.92 -4.42 9.97
N THR A 133 -15.82 -4.79 9.07
CA THR A 133 -17.19 -5.19 9.41
C THR A 133 -17.30 -6.70 9.31
N VAL A 134 -17.63 -7.36 10.41
CA VAL A 134 -17.84 -8.81 10.47
C VAL A 134 -19.32 -9.09 10.68
N GLN A 135 -19.91 -9.91 9.82
CA GLN A 135 -21.28 -10.37 9.91
C GLN A 135 -21.37 -11.68 10.70
N TYR A 136 -22.34 -11.74 11.59
CA TYR A 136 -22.63 -12.89 12.44
C TYR A 136 -24.05 -13.39 12.22
N ILE A 137 -24.21 -14.71 12.25
CA ILE A 137 -25.50 -15.40 12.34
C ILE A 137 -25.46 -16.45 13.45
N LEU A 138 -26.62 -16.96 13.86
CA LEU A 138 -26.68 -18.10 14.77
C LEU A 138 -26.53 -19.41 14.00
N ILE A 139 -25.52 -20.20 14.36
CA ILE A 139 -25.34 -21.57 13.91
C ILE A 139 -25.36 -22.44 15.16
N GLY A 140 -26.37 -23.32 15.30
CA GLY A 140 -26.54 -24.14 16.50
C GLY A 140 -26.70 -23.33 17.80
N GLY A 141 -27.27 -22.12 17.72
CA GLY A 141 -27.41 -21.21 18.87
C GLY A 141 -26.14 -20.43 19.23
N VAL A 142 -25.05 -20.58 18.46
CA VAL A 142 -23.79 -19.85 18.67
C VAL A 142 -23.66 -18.73 17.64
N SER A 143 -23.37 -17.51 18.11
CA SER A 143 -23.08 -16.38 17.23
C SER A 143 -21.77 -16.63 16.48
N THR A 144 -21.87 -16.91 15.19
CA THR A 144 -20.78 -17.40 14.36
C THR A 144 -20.49 -16.40 13.24
N PRO A 145 -19.24 -15.96 13.05
CA PRO A 145 -18.89 -15.07 11.96
C PRO A 145 -19.03 -15.80 10.62
N VAL A 146 -19.66 -15.17 9.63
CA VAL A 146 -19.93 -15.76 8.31
C VAL A 146 -19.42 -14.94 7.14
N ALA A 147 -19.18 -13.65 7.34
CA ALA A 147 -18.57 -12.79 6.34
C ALA A 147 -17.80 -11.66 7.01
N ALA A 148 -16.77 -11.15 6.35
CA ALA A 148 -16.04 -9.98 6.79
C ALA A 148 -15.61 -9.13 5.59
N VAL A 149 -15.63 -7.81 5.75
CA VAL A 149 -15.13 -6.87 4.75
C VAL A 149 -14.30 -5.79 5.45
N VAL A 150 -13.20 -5.40 4.81
CA VAL A 150 -12.31 -4.33 5.26
C VAL A 150 -12.36 -3.18 4.26
N ASN A 151 -12.72 -2.00 4.74
CA ASN A 151 -12.60 -0.76 3.99
C ASN A 151 -11.63 0.16 4.72
N GLY A 152 -10.94 1.04 4.01
CA GLY A 152 -10.02 1.95 4.66
C GLY A 152 -9.53 3.04 3.75
N ASN A 153 -8.84 3.99 4.35
CA ASN A 153 -8.12 5.01 3.60
C ASN A 153 -6.88 5.44 4.37
N THR A 154 -5.93 5.97 3.62
CA THR A 154 -4.80 6.70 4.16
C THR A 154 -4.49 7.89 3.28
N SER A 155 -3.88 8.90 3.88
CA SER A 155 -3.35 10.06 3.18
C SER A 155 -1.88 10.25 3.54
N GLY A 156 -1.12 10.84 2.62
CA GLY A 156 0.31 11.03 2.79
C GLY A 156 0.85 12.14 1.93
N LEU A 157 2.15 12.39 2.07
CA LEU A 157 2.88 13.40 1.33
C LEU A 157 4.10 12.76 0.67
N PHE A 158 4.17 12.85 -0.66
CA PHE A 158 5.36 12.45 -1.41
C PHE A 158 6.54 13.36 -1.07
N VAL A 159 7.75 12.80 -1.08
CA VAL A 159 8.98 13.57 -1.13
C VAL A 159 8.95 14.36 -2.45
N GLY A 160 8.76 15.69 -2.36
CA GLY A 160 8.49 16.55 -3.52
C GLY A 160 7.18 17.34 -3.42
N GLY A 161 6.32 17.04 -2.43
CA GLY A 161 5.18 17.89 -2.05
C GLY A 161 3.82 17.53 -2.64
N CYS A 162 3.70 16.44 -3.40
CA CYS A 162 2.41 15.95 -3.88
C CYS A 162 1.64 15.22 -2.76
N ASN A 163 0.35 15.45 -2.67
CA ASN A 163 -0.53 14.73 -1.74
C ASN A 163 -0.93 13.37 -2.32
N LEU A 164 -0.90 12.35 -1.47
CA LEU A 164 -1.44 11.03 -1.74
C LEU A 164 -2.77 10.85 -0.99
N THR A 165 -3.77 10.31 -1.65
CA THR A 165 -4.90 9.61 -1.02
C THR A 165 -4.94 8.19 -1.56
N PHE A 166 -4.99 7.21 -0.68
CA PHE A 166 -5.04 5.79 -1.04
C PHE A 166 -6.20 5.14 -0.30
N ALA A 167 -7.28 4.86 -1.02
CA ALA A 167 -8.49 4.25 -0.49
C ALA A 167 -8.54 2.77 -0.85
N ILE A 168 -8.91 1.95 0.13
CA ILE A 168 -9.10 0.51 0.01
C ILE A 168 -10.58 0.23 0.27
N ALA A 169 -11.19 -0.54 -0.62
CA ALA A 169 -12.52 -1.09 -0.47
C ALA A 169 -12.47 -2.61 -0.66
N ASN A 170 -13.43 -3.29 -0.06
CA ASN A 170 -13.65 -4.73 -0.25
C ASN A 170 -12.41 -5.60 0.08
N GLY A 171 -11.57 -5.18 1.01
CA GLY A 171 -10.49 -6.01 1.54
C GLY A 171 -11.05 -7.20 2.32
N VAL A 172 -10.29 -8.30 2.38
CA VAL A 172 -10.73 -9.54 3.02
C VAL A 172 -9.63 -10.08 3.93
N GLY A 173 -9.97 -10.38 5.18
CA GLY A 173 -9.09 -11.11 6.09
C GLY A 173 -9.04 -12.59 5.69
N VAL A 174 -7.84 -13.14 5.53
CA VAL A 174 -7.64 -14.53 5.10
C VAL A 174 -7.24 -15.42 6.26
N GLY A 175 -6.42 -14.90 7.19
CA GLY A 175 -6.02 -15.68 8.36
C GLY A 175 -5.40 -14.82 9.44
N GLU A 176 -5.24 -15.43 10.61
CA GLU A 176 -4.49 -14.87 11.71
C GLU A 176 -3.79 -15.96 12.52
N THR A 177 -2.71 -15.59 13.18
CA THR A 177 -2.08 -16.44 14.19
C THR A 177 -2.93 -16.43 15.45
N THR A 178 -3.30 -17.59 15.98
CA THR A 178 -4.16 -17.70 17.16
C THR A 178 -3.62 -18.75 18.13
N SER A 179 -3.83 -18.54 19.43
CA SER A 179 -3.48 -19.54 20.45
C SER A 179 -4.30 -20.83 20.30
N LEU A 180 -5.45 -20.77 19.65
CA LEU A 180 -6.30 -21.94 19.38
C LEU A 180 -5.70 -22.86 18.32
N ASN A 181 -4.85 -22.35 17.44
CA ASN A 181 -4.14 -23.12 16.44
C ASN A 181 -2.77 -22.50 16.15
N PRO A 182 -1.75 -22.84 16.97
CA PRO A 182 -0.42 -22.26 16.84
C PRO A 182 0.34 -22.73 15.58
N ALA A 183 -0.18 -23.72 14.85
CA ALA A 183 0.42 -24.19 13.60
C ALA A 183 0.06 -23.30 12.40
N ILE A 184 -0.93 -22.40 12.54
CA ILE A 184 -1.28 -21.45 11.49
C ILE A 184 -0.16 -20.42 11.35
N MET A 185 0.55 -20.53 10.23
CA MET A 185 1.61 -19.59 9.84
C MET A 185 1.14 -18.71 8.68
N LYS A 186 1.54 -17.45 8.69
CA LYS A 186 1.33 -16.54 7.57
C LYS A 186 2.05 -17.10 6.34
N PRO A 187 1.37 -17.32 5.20
CA PRO A 187 2.03 -17.78 3.98
C PRO A 187 3.08 -16.78 3.47
N ALA A 188 4.07 -17.30 2.74
CA ALA A 188 5.22 -16.52 2.26
C ALA A 188 4.84 -15.48 1.20
N ASP A 189 3.72 -15.67 0.52
CA ASP A 189 3.18 -14.77 -0.48
C ASP A 189 2.36 -13.61 0.13
N TYR A 190 2.34 -13.43 1.46
CA TYR A 190 1.86 -12.23 2.14
C TYR A 190 3.03 -11.39 2.67
N PRO A 191 2.88 -10.05 2.77
CA PRO A 191 3.91 -9.17 3.33
C PRO A 191 4.43 -9.70 4.67
N THR A 192 5.72 -9.52 4.92
CA THR A 192 6.30 -9.90 6.22
C THR A 192 5.66 -9.09 7.33
N PHE A 193 5.53 -9.71 8.51
CA PHE A 193 5.21 -8.94 9.69
C PHE A 193 6.37 -7.98 10.00
N LEU A 194 6.03 -6.72 10.25
CA LEU A 194 6.95 -5.70 10.75
C LEU A 194 6.66 -5.48 12.23
N ASP A 195 7.68 -5.44 13.07
CA ASP A 195 7.48 -5.21 14.51
C ASP A 195 7.37 -3.72 14.85
N GLY A 196 7.25 -3.42 16.15
CA GLY A 196 7.18 -2.05 16.66
C GLY A 196 8.39 -1.17 16.33
N SER A 197 9.51 -1.72 15.85
CA SER A 197 10.68 -0.98 15.36
C SER A 197 10.65 -0.70 13.86
N CYS A 198 9.61 -1.17 13.15
CA CYS A 198 9.50 -1.16 11.69
C CYS A 198 10.49 -2.08 10.96
N GLY A 199 11.19 -2.97 11.67
CA GLY A 199 11.95 -4.05 11.08
C GLY A 199 11.11 -5.32 10.92
N PRO A 200 11.55 -6.31 10.13
CA PRO A 200 10.93 -7.63 10.13
C PRO A 200 10.83 -8.17 11.55
N ALA A 201 9.64 -8.62 11.95
CA ALA A 201 9.44 -9.20 13.26
C ALA A 201 10.37 -10.41 13.46
N PRO A 202 10.86 -10.66 14.68
CA PRO A 202 11.73 -11.81 14.92
C PRO A 202 10.94 -13.12 14.76
N ALA A 203 11.66 -14.22 14.51
CA ALA A 203 11.04 -15.52 14.21
C ALA A 203 10.12 -16.04 15.33
N ASN A 204 10.40 -15.69 16.59
CA ASN A 204 9.59 -16.04 17.75
C ASN A 204 8.43 -15.06 18.04
N ALA A 205 8.26 -14.02 17.22
CA ALA A 205 7.19 -13.04 17.37
C ALA A 205 6.43 -12.82 16.05
N GLN A 206 6.20 -13.89 15.28
CA GLN A 206 5.42 -13.86 14.04
C GLN A 206 3.92 -13.91 14.33
N PHE A 207 3.39 -12.92 15.07
CA PHE A 207 1.97 -12.87 15.43
C PHE A 207 1.25 -11.75 14.68
N GLY A 208 0.04 -12.03 14.21
CA GLY A 208 -0.72 -11.06 13.44
C GLY A 208 -1.82 -11.68 12.58
N SER A 209 -2.39 -10.83 11.73
CA SER A 209 -3.36 -11.21 10.70
C SER A 209 -2.85 -10.88 9.31
N TRP A 210 -3.41 -11.52 8.30
CA TRP A 210 -3.12 -11.23 6.90
C TRP A 210 -4.38 -11.32 6.04
N GLY A 211 -4.35 -10.60 4.93
CA GLY A 211 -5.52 -10.44 4.07
C GLY A 211 -5.18 -9.88 2.71
N THR A 212 -6.20 -9.77 1.86
CA THR A 212 -6.09 -9.24 0.51
C THR A 212 -6.57 -7.81 0.46
N VAL A 213 -5.85 -6.97 -0.28
CA VAL A 213 -6.23 -5.61 -0.65
C VAL A 213 -6.76 -5.70 -2.07
N ILE A 214 -8.04 -5.45 -2.31
CA ILE A 214 -8.65 -5.71 -3.61
C ILE A 214 -8.91 -4.38 -4.31
N THR A 215 -10.02 -3.73 -3.99
CA THR A 215 -10.45 -2.52 -4.68
C THR A 215 -9.70 -1.31 -4.14
N ILE A 216 -8.84 -0.73 -4.96
CA ILE A 216 -8.07 0.47 -4.64
C ILE A 216 -8.49 1.63 -5.55
N THR A 217 -8.63 2.80 -4.94
CA THR A 217 -8.65 4.10 -5.62
C THR A 217 -7.53 4.96 -5.05
N MET A 218 -6.59 5.33 -5.90
CA MET A 218 -5.47 6.20 -5.57
C MET A 218 -5.64 7.56 -6.21
N ASN A 219 -5.42 8.62 -5.47
CA ASN A 219 -5.38 9.99 -5.99
C ASN A 219 -4.03 10.63 -5.65
N ILE A 220 -3.39 11.23 -6.65
CA ILE A 220 -2.18 12.03 -6.52
C ILE A 220 -2.52 13.47 -6.91
N ASP A 221 -2.20 14.41 -6.03
CA ASP A 221 -2.42 15.83 -6.26
C ASP A 221 -1.15 16.64 -5.94
N CYS A 222 -0.40 17.01 -6.96
CA CYS A 222 0.71 17.94 -6.88
C CYS A 222 0.20 19.38 -7.10
N ALA A 223 0.73 20.31 -6.32
CA ALA A 223 0.52 21.73 -6.55
C ALA A 223 0.96 22.08 -7.99
N THR A 224 0.06 22.64 -8.79
CA THR A 224 0.42 23.18 -10.09
C THR A 224 1.30 24.42 -9.88
N PRO A 225 2.50 24.49 -10.47
CA PRO A 225 3.30 25.69 -10.39
C PRO A 225 2.50 26.86 -10.99
N THR A 226 2.24 27.91 -10.21
CA THR A 226 1.77 29.18 -10.76
C THR A 226 2.90 29.74 -11.62
N HIS A 227 2.82 29.56 -12.94
CA HIS A 227 3.74 30.22 -13.86
C HIS A 227 3.53 31.74 -13.77
N GLU A 228 4.45 32.47 -13.13
CA GLU A 228 4.46 33.94 -13.14
C GLU A 228 4.59 34.53 -14.57
N SER A 229 4.97 33.71 -15.56
CA SER A 229 5.26 34.14 -16.93
C SER A 229 4.05 34.38 -17.83
N THR A 230 2.82 34.05 -17.43
CA THR A 230 1.62 34.29 -18.26
C THR A 230 0.95 35.64 -17.96
N TRP A 231 1.04 36.16 -16.74
CA TRP A 231 0.46 37.47 -16.42
C TRP A 231 1.17 38.64 -17.10
N GLY A 232 2.49 38.55 -17.28
CA GLY A 232 3.27 39.54 -18.03
C GLY A 232 2.89 39.60 -19.52
N ARG A 233 2.64 38.44 -20.15
CA ARG A 233 2.23 38.34 -21.56
C ARG A 233 0.77 38.73 -21.80
N VAL A 234 -0.15 38.42 -20.87
CA VAL A 234 -1.55 38.85 -20.98
C VAL A 234 -1.66 40.37 -20.91
N LYS A 235 -0.89 41.04 -20.05
CA LYS A 235 -0.88 42.51 -19.97
C LYS A 235 -0.30 43.22 -21.21
N GLN A 236 0.48 42.52 -22.05
CA GLN A 236 0.99 43.07 -23.31
C GLN A 236 -0.02 42.98 -24.46
N LEU A 237 -1.07 42.16 -24.36
CA LEU A 237 -2.13 42.06 -25.37
C LEU A 237 -3.22 43.14 -25.22
N TYR A 238 -3.22 43.88 -24.10
CA TYR A 238 -4.17 44.96 -23.81
C TYR A 238 -3.51 46.36 -23.79
N ARG A 239 -2.35 46.51 -24.44
CA ARG A 239 -1.71 47.82 -24.67
C ARG A 239 -1.68 48.14 -26.14
#